data_AF-A0A4R4QR01-F1
#
_entry.id   AF-A0A4R4QR01-F1
#
_cell.length_a   1.000
_cell.length_b   1.000
_cell.length_c   1.000
_cell.angle_alpha   90.00
_cell.angle_beta   90.00
_cell.angle_gamma   90.00
#
_symmetry.space_group_name_H-M   'P 1'
#
loop_
_entity.id
_entity.type
_entity.pdbx_description
1 polymer ?
#
loop_
_entity_poly.entity_id
_entity_poly.type
_entity_poly.pdbx_seq_one_letter_code
_entity_poly.pdbx_strand_id
1 'polypeptide(L)'
;MGGRDKPGVPVGGRPMRERVLAAVADAAPRILVGPAKAVPDDVLVTREEPPGGGPVAAAAAGLALVPAGTTVVALLAADLPLLTRDAVAILLAALDTDENGPDGVCLLDDRARRQSLCGVWRTAALRAALDRLADRRGGTLGGAAVRELLAELTVRDLAWSGGGPPPWFDCDTDSDVRRAEEWTR
;
A
#
# COMPACT_ATOMS: atom_id res chain seq x y z
N MET A 1 13.12 15.06 -6.23
CA MET A 1 12.72 15.80 -5.00
C MET A 1 13.62 15.36 -3.84
N GLY A 2 14.57 16.21 -3.43
CA GLY A 2 15.53 15.90 -2.38
C GLY A 2 14.95 16.05 -0.97
N GLY A 3 14.72 14.93 -0.28
CA GLY A 3 14.50 14.89 1.18
C GLY A 3 13.19 15.49 1.71
N ARG A 4 12.21 15.80 0.86
CA ARG A 4 10.91 16.33 1.27
C ARG A 4 9.93 15.18 1.55
N ASP A 5 9.08 15.33 2.56
CA ASP A 5 7.94 14.45 2.87
C ASP A 5 6.96 14.44 1.68
N LYS A 6 7.23 13.59 0.68
CA LYS A 6 6.49 13.49 -0.57
C LYS A 6 5.01 13.19 -0.34
N PRO A 7 4.61 12.22 0.51
CA PRO A 7 3.20 11.97 0.83
C PRO A 7 2.48 13.17 1.47
N GLY A 8 3.22 14.15 2.01
CA GLY A 8 2.69 15.40 2.55
C GLY A 8 2.37 16.48 1.52
N VAL A 9 2.76 16.33 0.26
CA VAL A 9 2.45 17.28 -0.81
C VAL A 9 0.93 17.23 -1.09
N PRO A 10 0.23 18.38 -1.19
CA PRO A 10 -1.18 18.39 -1.49
C PRO A 10 -1.46 18.10 -2.97
N VAL A 11 -2.54 17.38 -3.24
CA VAL A 11 -3.20 17.28 -4.55
C VAL A 11 -4.66 17.66 -4.32
N GLY A 12 -5.25 18.51 -5.15
CA GLY A 12 -6.62 19.01 -4.95
C GLY A 12 -6.86 19.54 -3.53
N GLY A 13 -5.91 20.32 -2.99
CA GLY A 13 -5.99 20.93 -1.66
C GLY A 13 -5.76 20.02 -0.44
N ARG A 14 -5.52 18.71 -0.62
CA ARG A 14 -5.35 17.76 0.49
C ARG A 14 -4.06 16.93 0.34
N PRO A 15 -3.27 16.70 1.42
CA PRO A 15 -2.09 15.84 1.37
C PRO A 15 -2.39 14.45 0.82
N MET A 16 -1.51 13.91 -0.03
CA MET A 16 -1.70 12.59 -0.65
C MET A 16 -1.93 11.49 0.39
N ARG A 17 -1.14 11.48 1.47
CA ARG A 17 -1.31 10.50 2.56
C ARG A 17 -2.70 10.53 3.19
N GLU A 18 -3.30 11.70 3.31
CA GLU A 18 -4.63 11.83 3.91
C GLU A 18 -5.73 11.34 2.97
N ARG A 19 -5.52 11.48 1.66
CA ARG A 19 -6.40 10.91 0.63
C ARG A 19 -6.36 9.38 0.70
N VAL A 20 -5.16 8.81 0.79
CA VAL A 20 -4.96 7.36 0.98
C VAL A 20 -5.61 6.87 2.26
N LEU A 21 -5.38 7.54 3.39
CA LEU A 21 -6.02 7.21 4.67
C LEU A 21 -7.55 7.31 4.63
N ALA A 22 -8.10 8.25 3.85
CA ALA A 22 -9.54 8.38 3.65
C ALA A 22 -10.13 7.28 2.77
N ALA A 23 -9.37 6.73 1.81
CA ALA A 23 -9.79 5.60 1.00
C ALA A 23 -10.00 4.31 1.83
N VAL A 24 -9.38 4.25 3.02
CA VAL A 24 -9.49 3.14 3.98
C VAL A 24 -10.03 3.61 5.35
N ALA A 25 -10.94 4.59 5.36
CA ALA A 25 -11.47 5.18 6.59
C ALA A 25 -12.21 4.18 7.51
N ASP A 26 -12.66 3.06 6.96
CA ASP A 26 -13.32 1.95 7.66
C ASP A 26 -12.36 0.84 8.10
N ALA A 27 -11.08 0.94 7.75
CA ALA A 27 -10.06 0.01 8.25
C ALA A 27 -9.71 0.30 9.71
N ALA A 28 -9.53 -0.75 10.50
CA ALA A 28 -9.09 -0.65 11.89
C ALA A 28 -8.06 -1.76 12.20
N PRO A 29 -6.82 -1.43 12.63
CA PRO A 29 -6.26 -0.07 12.73
C PRO A 29 -5.87 0.50 11.35
N ARG A 30 -5.73 1.83 11.28
CA ARG A 30 -5.05 2.54 10.18
C ARG A 30 -3.61 2.83 10.61
N ILE A 31 -2.63 2.45 9.79
CA ILE A 31 -1.21 2.53 10.16
C ILE A 31 -0.45 3.26 9.05
N LEU A 32 0.30 4.31 9.42
CA LEU A 32 1.26 4.98 8.55
C LEU A 32 2.68 4.54 8.92
N VAL A 33 3.45 4.09 7.93
CA VAL A 33 4.84 3.71 8.11
C VAL A 33 5.76 4.74 7.45
N GLY A 34 6.70 5.28 8.22
CA GLY A 34 7.67 6.26 7.76
C GLY A 34 7.71 7.52 8.63
N PRO A 35 8.47 8.55 8.22
CA PRO A 35 8.53 9.79 8.97
C PRO A 35 7.18 10.54 8.89
N ALA A 36 6.50 10.71 10.03
CA ALA A 36 5.24 11.46 10.10
C ALA A 36 5.38 12.68 11.02
N LYS A 37 4.92 13.85 10.57
CA LYS A 37 4.90 15.09 11.36
C LYS A 37 3.49 15.50 11.83
N ALA A 38 2.44 15.05 11.14
CA ALA A 38 1.05 15.26 11.52
C ALA A 38 0.17 14.19 10.84
N VAL A 39 -0.52 13.39 11.64
CA VAL A 39 -1.51 12.39 11.21
C VAL A 39 -2.76 12.51 12.10
N PRO A 40 -3.94 12.06 11.64
CA PRO A 40 -5.13 11.96 12.49
C PRO A 40 -4.90 11.11 13.75
N ASP A 41 -5.61 11.43 14.84
CA ASP A 41 -5.43 10.77 16.16
C ASP A 41 -5.71 9.26 16.13
N ASP A 42 -6.52 8.79 15.20
CA ASP A 42 -6.87 7.37 15.03
C ASP A 42 -5.92 6.60 14.08
N VAL A 43 -4.81 7.23 13.67
CA VAL A 43 -3.78 6.62 12.82
C VAL A 43 -2.54 6.32 13.65
N LEU A 44 -2.18 5.03 13.72
CA LEU A 44 -0.94 4.59 14.33
C LEU A 44 0.24 4.94 13.42
N VAL A 45 1.34 5.38 14.00
CA VAL A 45 2.58 5.68 13.27
C VAL A 45 3.68 4.75 13.72
N THR A 46 4.39 4.17 12.76
CA THR A 46 5.60 3.38 12.99
C THR A 46 6.64 3.71 11.93
N ARG A 47 7.84 3.15 12.07
CA ARG A 47 8.93 3.31 11.10
C ARG A 47 9.66 1.99 10.95
N GLU A 48 10.07 1.70 9.73
CA GLU A 48 10.93 0.57 9.42
C GLU A 48 12.32 0.72 10.04
N GLU A 49 12.92 -0.43 10.40
CA GLU A 49 14.30 -0.52 10.87
C GLU A 49 15.11 -1.41 9.90
N PRO A 50 16.26 -0.92 9.38
CA PRO A 50 16.77 0.43 9.53
C PRO A 50 15.92 1.48 8.79
N PRO A 51 15.89 2.75 9.24
CA PRO A 51 15.23 3.82 8.52
C PRO A 51 15.65 3.90 7.05
N GLY A 52 14.68 3.97 6.13
CA GLY A 52 14.96 3.89 4.69
C GLY A 52 15.23 2.47 4.20
N GLY A 53 14.93 1.44 5.01
CA GLY A 53 15.07 0.02 4.68
C GLY A 53 14.16 -0.46 3.55
N GLY A 54 13.31 0.41 3.01
CA GLY A 54 12.50 0.16 1.83
C GLY A 54 11.12 -0.41 2.13
N PRO A 55 10.32 -0.64 1.08
CA PRO A 55 8.90 -0.97 1.20
C PRO A 55 8.61 -2.29 1.92
N VAL A 56 9.49 -3.29 1.81
CA VAL A 56 9.30 -4.58 2.50
C VAL A 56 9.54 -4.44 4.00
N ALA A 57 10.60 -3.73 4.41
CA ALA A 57 10.84 -3.41 5.81
C ALA A 57 9.69 -2.56 6.41
N ALA A 58 9.15 -1.62 5.62
CA ALA A 58 7.98 -0.84 6.00
C ALA A 58 6.72 -1.70 6.17
N ALA A 59 6.46 -2.63 5.25
CA ALA A 59 5.34 -3.56 5.37
C ALA A 59 5.45 -4.41 6.66
N ALA A 60 6.65 -4.91 6.98
CA ALA A 60 6.89 -5.66 8.21
C ALA A 60 6.64 -4.81 9.48
N ALA A 61 7.18 -3.58 9.52
CA ALA A 61 6.98 -2.67 10.64
C ALA A 61 5.50 -2.31 10.86
N GLY A 62 4.74 -2.10 9.78
CA GLY A 62 3.30 -1.87 9.85
C GLY A 62 2.54 -3.10 10.35
N LEU A 63 2.83 -4.29 9.80
CA LEU A 63 2.14 -5.54 10.17
C LEU A 63 2.38 -5.97 11.61
N ALA A 64 3.47 -5.53 12.23
CA ALA A 64 3.73 -5.74 13.66
C ALA A 64 2.68 -5.06 14.55
N LEU A 65 2.01 -4.01 14.07
CA LEU A 65 0.93 -3.31 14.78
C LEU A 65 -0.47 -3.82 14.44
N VAL A 66 -0.59 -4.70 13.45
CA VAL A 66 -1.88 -5.27 13.06
C VAL A 66 -2.31 -6.34 14.08
N PRO A 67 -3.53 -6.31 14.65
CA PRO A 67 -4.00 -7.34 15.58
C PRO A 67 -3.96 -8.75 14.99
N ALA A 68 -3.79 -9.76 15.85
CA ALA A 68 -3.75 -11.17 15.42
C ALA A 68 -5.06 -11.63 14.75
N GLY A 69 -6.21 -11.06 15.15
CA GLY A 69 -7.52 -11.38 14.59
C GLY A 69 -7.84 -10.71 13.25
N THR A 70 -6.99 -9.80 12.76
CA THR A 70 -7.19 -9.17 11.45
C THR A 70 -6.88 -10.18 10.34
N THR A 71 -7.86 -10.45 9.49
CA THR A 71 -7.77 -11.46 8.42
C THR A 71 -7.31 -10.88 7.09
N VAL A 72 -7.57 -9.60 6.85
CA VAL A 72 -7.23 -8.88 5.61
C VAL A 72 -6.60 -7.53 5.93
N VAL A 73 -5.58 -7.16 5.16
CA VAL A 73 -4.91 -5.86 5.22
C VAL A 73 -4.79 -5.25 3.83
N ALA A 74 -4.95 -3.94 3.73
CA ALA A 74 -4.55 -3.18 2.55
C ALA A 74 -3.11 -2.67 2.73
N LEU A 75 -2.24 -2.93 1.76
CA LEU A 75 -0.89 -2.38 1.70
C LEU A 75 -0.82 -1.37 0.56
N LEU A 76 -0.72 -0.10 0.93
CA LEU A 76 -0.91 1.04 0.04
C LEU A 76 0.29 2.00 0.15
N ALA A 77 0.82 2.45 -0.99
CA ALA A 77 1.75 3.56 -1.02
C ALA A 77 1.04 4.85 -0.58
N ALA A 78 1.73 5.71 0.16
CA ALA A 78 1.13 6.92 0.76
C ALA A 78 1.01 8.10 -0.23
N ASP A 79 1.47 7.93 -1.45
CA ASP A 79 1.57 8.90 -2.54
C ASP A 79 0.62 8.58 -3.70
N LEU A 80 -0.51 7.91 -3.40
CA LEU A 80 -1.59 7.57 -4.33
C LEU A 80 -2.78 8.54 -4.19
N PRO A 81 -2.69 9.80 -4.68
CA PRO A 81 -3.71 10.82 -4.48
C PRO A 81 -5.09 10.50 -5.07
N LEU A 82 -5.13 9.57 -6.03
CA LEU A 82 -6.33 9.20 -6.79
C LEU A 82 -6.96 7.90 -6.28
N LEU A 83 -6.38 7.28 -5.24
CA LEU A 83 -6.94 6.08 -4.62
C LEU A 83 -8.29 6.40 -3.97
N THR A 84 -9.29 5.56 -4.22
CA THR A 84 -10.65 5.71 -3.70
C THR A 84 -11.07 4.50 -2.88
N ARG A 85 -12.10 4.68 -2.04
CA ARG A 85 -12.73 3.57 -1.31
C ARG A 85 -13.28 2.50 -2.25
N ASP A 86 -13.86 2.90 -3.37
CA ASP A 86 -14.41 1.97 -4.37
C ASP A 86 -13.30 1.11 -5.00
N ALA A 87 -12.13 1.69 -5.27
CA ALA A 87 -10.98 0.93 -5.76
C ALA A 87 -10.53 -0.13 -4.74
N VAL A 88 -10.49 0.21 -3.44
CA VAL A 88 -10.19 -0.75 -2.37
C VAL A 88 -11.29 -1.81 -2.26
N ALA A 89 -12.57 -1.44 -2.39
CA ALA A 89 -13.68 -2.38 -2.35
C ALA A 89 -13.64 -3.40 -3.51
N ILE A 90 -13.26 -2.97 -4.71
CA ILE A 90 -13.05 -3.85 -5.87
C ILE A 90 -11.94 -4.88 -5.58
N LEU A 91 -10.84 -4.44 -4.99
CA LEU A 91 -9.74 -5.32 -4.58
C LEU A 91 -10.18 -6.34 -3.53
N LEU A 92 -10.94 -5.90 -2.51
CA LEU A 92 -11.47 -6.77 -1.45
C LEU A 92 -12.44 -7.82 -2.01
N ALA A 93 -13.36 -7.41 -2.89
CA ALA A 93 -14.30 -8.34 -3.53
C ALA A 93 -13.58 -9.42 -4.35
N ALA A 94 -12.47 -9.05 -5.02
CA ALA A 94 -11.66 -9.99 -5.78
C ALA A 94 -10.83 -10.95 -4.90
N LEU A 95 -10.58 -10.61 -3.63
CA LEU A 95 -9.87 -11.47 -2.68
C LEU A 95 -10.78 -12.56 -2.08
N ASP A 96 -12.07 -12.27 -1.95
CA ASP A 96 -13.07 -13.09 -1.25
C ASP A 96 -13.64 -14.27 -2.08
N THR A 97 -13.03 -14.59 -3.22
CA THR A 97 -13.58 -15.61 -4.14
C THR A 97 -13.02 -17.01 -3.85
N ASP A 98 -13.55 -17.72 -2.85
CA ASP A 98 -13.27 -19.13 -2.46
C ASP A 98 -12.23 -19.36 -1.34
N GLU A 99 -12.35 -20.52 -0.65
CA GLU A 99 -11.45 -20.98 0.43
C GLU A 99 -9.99 -21.16 -0.03
N ASN A 100 -9.78 -21.49 -1.31
CA ASN A 100 -8.46 -21.61 -1.95
C ASN A 100 -8.12 -20.38 -2.80
N GLY A 101 -8.71 -19.22 -2.47
CA GLY A 101 -8.44 -17.96 -3.14
C GLY A 101 -6.98 -17.49 -3.03
N PRO A 102 -6.61 -16.42 -3.75
CA PRO A 102 -5.25 -15.90 -3.74
C PRO A 102 -4.86 -15.37 -2.34
N ASP A 103 -3.55 -15.29 -2.10
CA ASP A 103 -2.98 -14.67 -0.90
C ASP A 103 -3.13 -13.15 -0.92
N GLY A 104 -3.22 -12.56 -2.12
CA GLY A 104 -3.46 -11.13 -2.29
C GLY A 104 -3.93 -10.77 -3.70
N VAL A 105 -4.43 -9.54 -3.83
CA VAL A 105 -4.88 -8.96 -5.09
C VAL A 105 -4.22 -7.61 -5.29
N CYS A 106 -3.70 -7.37 -6.50
CA CYS A 106 -3.15 -6.09 -6.93
C CYS A 106 -3.82 -5.63 -8.22
N LEU A 107 -3.86 -4.31 -8.44
CA LEU A 107 -4.27 -3.75 -9.72
C LEU A 107 -3.15 -3.87 -10.76
N LEU A 108 -3.54 -4.05 -12.02
CA LEU A 108 -2.67 -3.87 -13.18
C LEU A 108 -2.82 -2.46 -13.75
N ASP A 109 -1.71 -1.85 -14.19
CA ASP A 109 -1.75 -0.66 -15.02
C ASP A 109 -2.14 -0.97 -16.47
N ASP A 110 -2.27 0.08 -17.27
CA ASP A 110 -2.57 0.04 -18.71
C ASP A 110 -1.51 -0.72 -19.55
N ARG A 111 -0.36 -1.02 -18.96
CA ARG A 111 0.75 -1.79 -19.55
C ARG A 111 0.86 -3.20 -18.95
N ALA A 112 -0.19 -3.67 -18.27
CA ALA A 112 -0.23 -4.96 -17.59
C ALA A 112 0.86 -5.14 -16.53
N ARG A 113 1.31 -4.05 -15.89
CA ARG A 113 2.27 -4.09 -14.79
C ARG A 113 1.54 -4.02 -13.45
N ARG A 114 1.90 -4.95 -12.57
CA ARG A 114 1.37 -5.05 -11.21
C ARG A 114 1.78 -3.86 -10.34
N GLN A 115 0.76 -3.24 -9.76
CA GLN A 115 0.90 -2.13 -8.81
C GLN A 115 1.04 -2.70 -7.39
N SER A 116 2.27 -3.10 -7.06
CA SER A 116 2.54 -3.95 -5.89
C SER A 116 2.30 -3.27 -4.53
N LEU A 117 2.29 -1.93 -4.50
CA LEU A 117 1.94 -1.12 -3.33
C LEU A 117 0.54 -0.50 -3.47
N CYS A 118 -0.34 -1.16 -4.23
CA CYS A 118 -1.77 -0.85 -4.31
C CYS A 118 -2.52 -2.20 -4.33
N GLY A 119 -2.55 -2.86 -3.16
CA GLY A 119 -3.10 -4.20 -3.05
C GLY A 119 -3.68 -4.54 -1.68
N VAL A 120 -4.47 -5.61 -1.66
CA VAL A 120 -5.04 -6.20 -0.44
C VAL A 120 -4.55 -7.63 -0.27
N TRP A 121 -4.39 -8.06 0.98
CA TRP A 121 -3.70 -9.30 1.32
C TRP A 121 -4.40 -10.02 2.45
N ARG A 122 -4.42 -11.35 2.39
CA ARG A 122 -4.69 -12.19 3.56
C ARG A 122 -3.55 -11.99 4.55
N THR A 123 -3.87 -11.50 5.75
CA THR A 123 -2.87 -11.08 6.73
C THR A 123 -1.92 -12.21 7.13
N ALA A 124 -2.46 -13.43 7.31
CA ALA A 124 -1.67 -14.61 7.64
C ALA A 124 -0.66 -14.98 6.54
N ALA A 125 -1.08 -14.95 5.28
CA ALA A 125 -0.21 -15.27 4.15
C ALA A 125 0.90 -14.22 3.99
N LEU A 126 0.56 -12.93 4.12
CA LEU A 126 1.54 -11.84 4.02
C LEU A 126 2.58 -11.90 5.14
N ARG A 127 2.17 -12.21 6.38
CA ARG A 127 3.10 -12.44 7.50
C ARG A 127 4.04 -13.61 7.22
N ALA A 128 3.49 -14.77 6.85
CA ALA A 128 4.29 -15.95 6.56
C ALA A 128 5.28 -15.73 5.40
N ALA A 129 4.90 -14.93 4.40
CA ALA A 129 5.79 -14.54 3.30
C ALA A 129 6.94 -13.63 3.76
N LEU A 130 6.68 -12.68 4.67
CA LEU A 130 7.72 -11.86 5.28
C LEU A 130 8.68 -12.69 6.12
N ASP A 131 8.17 -13.65 6.90
CA ASP A 131 8.99 -14.55 7.72
C ASP A 131 9.91 -15.40 6.83
N ARG A 132 9.35 -16.05 5.79
CA ARG A 132 10.14 -16.82 4.81
C ARG A 132 11.20 -15.96 4.12
N LEU A 133 10.85 -14.73 3.76
CA LEU A 133 11.79 -13.81 3.13
C LEU A 133 12.90 -13.40 4.08
N ALA A 134 12.59 -13.11 5.34
CA ALA A 134 13.56 -12.78 6.37
C ALA A 134 14.53 -13.95 6.58
N ASP A 135 14.02 -15.17 6.70
CA ASP A 135 14.84 -16.39 6.86
C ASP A 135 15.84 -16.55 5.70
N ARG A 136 15.37 -16.42 4.45
CA ARG A 136 16.26 -16.51 3.26
C ARG A 136 17.31 -15.41 3.22
N ARG A 137 17.04 -14.25 3.82
CA ARG A 137 17.93 -13.09 3.86
C ARG A 137 18.78 -13.01 5.14
N GLY A 138 18.76 -14.05 5.97
CA GLY A 138 19.55 -14.08 7.22
C GLY A 138 19.02 -13.15 8.31
N GLY A 139 17.70 -12.96 8.37
CA GLY A 139 17.00 -12.23 9.42
C GLY A 139 16.75 -10.75 9.16
N THR A 140 17.15 -10.21 8.00
CA THR A 140 16.94 -8.79 7.65
C THR A 140 16.09 -8.60 6.40
N LEU A 141 15.11 -7.68 6.51
CA LEU A 141 14.27 -7.24 5.40
C LEU A 141 14.72 -5.90 4.80
N GLY A 142 15.79 -5.30 5.34
CA GLY A 142 16.37 -4.08 4.81
C GLY A 142 16.84 -4.24 3.37
N GLY A 143 16.41 -3.32 2.50
CA GLY A 143 16.73 -3.32 1.08
C GLY A 143 16.09 -4.44 0.27
N ALA A 144 15.17 -5.23 0.85
CA ALA A 144 14.44 -6.24 0.11
C ALA A 144 13.48 -5.58 -0.89
N ALA A 145 13.47 -6.09 -2.12
CA ALA A 145 12.57 -5.61 -3.16
C ALA A 145 11.16 -6.19 -2.96
N VAL A 146 10.12 -5.42 -3.25
CA VAL A 146 8.72 -5.89 -3.17
C VAL A 146 8.51 -7.15 -4.02
N ARG A 147 9.20 -7.26 -5.17
CA ARG A 147 9.16 -8.46 -6.03
C ARG A 147 9.62 -9.73 -5.30
N GLU A 148 10.57 -9.64 -4.36
CA GLU A 148 11.02 -10.80 -3.58
C GLU A 148 9.94 -11.26 -2.59
N LEU A 149 9.23 -10.31 -1.97
CA LEU A 149 8.07 -10.61 -1.12
C LEU A 149 6.93 -11.23 -1.94
N LEU A 150 6.65 -10.68 -3.12
CA LEU A 150 5.58 -11.19 -3.97
C LEU A 150 5.88 -12.59 -4.54
N ALA A 151 7.15 -12.96 -4.68
CA ALA A 151 7.52 -14.31 -5.09
C ALA A 151 7.14 -15.38 -4.06
N GLU A 152 6.86 -14.99 -2.81
CA GLU A 152 6.40 -15.87 -1.73
C GLU A 152 4.86 -16.00 -1.66
N LEU A 153 4.13 -15.33 -2.55
CA LEU A 153 2.68 -15.16 -2.46
C LEU A 153 2.01 -15.55 -3.79
N THR A 154 0.83 -16.16 -3.68
CA THR A 154 -0.08 -16.36 -4.80
C THR A 154 -0.89 -15.07 -4.99
N VAL A 155 -0.48 -14.24 -5.95
CA VAL A 155 -1.11 -12.93 -6.18
C VAL A 155 -1.99 -12.98 -7.41
N ARG A 156 -3.24 -12.56 -7.26
CA ARG A 156 -4.13 -12.32 -8.40
C ARG A 156 -3.95 -10.90 -8.93
N ASP A 157 -3.78 -10.80 -10.22
CA ASP A 157 -3.76 -9.53 -10.94
C ASP A 157 -5.15 -9.17 -11.42
N LEU A 158 -5.59 -7.97 -11.06
CA LEU A 158 -6.91 -7.46 -11.41
C LEU A 158 -6.77 -6.29 -12.38
N ALA A 159 -7.34 -6.44 -13.58
CA ALA A 159 -7.49 -5.33 -14.51
C ALA A 159 -8.45 -4.30 -13.92
N TRP A 160 -8.10 -3.02 -14.03
CA TRP A 160 -8.96 -1.94 -13.57
C TRP A 160 -10.23 -1.84 -14.41
N SER A 161 -11.37 -2.02 -13.76
CA SER A 161 -12.70 -1.92 -14.36
C SER A 161 -13.53 -0.78 -13.78
N GLY A 162 -13.00 -0.05 -12.79
CA GLY A 162 -13.67 1.11 -12.21
C GLY A 162 -13.64 2.32 -13.15
N GLY A 163 -14.61 3.21 -12.97
CA GLY A 163 -14.61 4.52 -13.64
C GLY A 163 -13.60 5.48 -13.01
N GLY A 164 -13.20 6.50 -13.76
CA GLY A 164 -12.37 7.60 -13.24
C GLY A 164 -10.85 7.39 -13.41
N PRO A 165 -10.04 8.17 -12.69
CA PRO A 165 -8.58 8.14 -12.84
C PRO A 165 -7.97 6.83 -12.32
N PRO A 166 -6.74 6.48 -12.76
CA PRO A 166 -6.02 5.31 -12.27
C PRO A 166 -5.76 5.43 -10.75
N PRO A 167 -6.35 4.57 -9.89
CA PRO A 167 -6.20 4.68 -8.43
C PRO A 167 -4.79 4.35 -7.93
N TRP A 168 -3.95 3.70 -8.75
CA TRP A 168 -2.55 3.40 -8.45
C TRP A 168 -1.59 4.50 -8.92
N PHE A 169 -2.08 5.62 -9.45
CA PHE A 169 -1.21 6.69 -9.92
C PHE A 169 -0.43 7.29 -8.75
N ASP A 170 0.87 7.05 -8.73
CA ASP A 170 1.81 7.58 -7.76
C ASP A 170 2.45 8.88 -8.25
N CYS A 171 2.73 9.79 -7.32
CA CYS A 171 3.38 11.05 -7.66
C CYS A 171 4.84 11.05 -7.23
N ASP A 172 5.78 10.82 -8.14
CA ASP A 172 7.24 10.87 -7.90
C ASP A 172 7.86 12.24 -8.22
N THR A 173 7.23 12.97 -9.14
CA THR A 173 7.72 14.21 -9.73
C THR A 173 6.68 15.33 -9.60
N ASP A 174 7.12 16.58 -9.72
CA ASP A 174 6.19 17.73 -9.74
C ASP A 174 5.24 17.66 -10.95
N SER A 175 5.66 17.01 -12.04
CA SER A 175 4.79 16.72 -13.18
C SER A 175 3.67 15.76 -12.83
N ASP A 176 3.95 14.73 -12.02
CA ASP A 176 2.93 13.78 -11.60
C ASP A 176 1.90 14.46 -10.70
N VAL A 177 2.35 15.34 -9.79
CA VAL A 177 1.46 16.15 -8.94
C VAL A 177 0.53 17.02 -9.79
N ARG A 178 1.07 17.76 -10.77
CA ARG A 178 0.25 18.58 -11.68
C ARG A 178 -0.75 17.73 -12.46
N ARG A 179 -0.32 16.55 -12.91
CA ARG A 179 -1.18 15.62 -13.64
C ARG A 179 -2.29 15.07 -12.73
N ALA A 180 -1.96 14.71 -11.50
CA ALA A 180 -2.93 14.30 -10.49
C ALA A 180 -3.97 15.40 -10.20
N GLU A 181 -3.54 16.66 -10.12
CA GLU A 181 -4.42 17.80 -9.89
C GLU A 181 -5.51 17.93 -10.97
N GLU A 182 -5.20 17.64 -12.24
CA GLU A 182 -6.15 17.74 -13.35
C GLU A 182 -7.38 16.83 -13.16
N TRP A 183 -7.24 15.69 -12.48
CA TRP A 183 -8.35 14.79 -12.16
C TRP A 183 -9.11 15.14 -10.87
N THR A 184 -8.57 16.07 -10.06
CA THR A 184 -9.19 16.52 -8.81
C THR A 184 -9.91 17.85 -8.92
N ARG A 185 -9.95 18.42 -10.12
CA ARG A 185 -10.67 19.67 -10.43
C ARG A 185 -12.15 19.43 -10.65
#